data_AF-A0A956WD72-F1
#
_entry.id   AF-A0A956WD72-F1
#
_cell.length_a   1.000
_cell.length_b   1.000
_cell.length_c   1.000
_cell.angle_alpha   90.00
_cell.angle_beta   90.00
_cell.angle_gamma   90.00
#
_symmetry.space_group_name_H-M   'P 1'
#
loop_
_entity.id
_entity.type
_entity.pdbx_description
1 polymer ?
#
loop_
_entity_poly.entity_id
_entity_poly.type
_entity_poly.pdbx_seq_one_letter_code
_entity_poly.pdbx_strand_id
1 'polypeptide(L)'
;RMIITDLIRPAGWRVALNGLNWLVGIIFFALGVVTIFAFDEEQGRSNAGPLADAFWVADLIKWSLYLFAVATYVGAALLVIYVLRHISLGTRPIYRGDLGQYAWILHRVAGAGIVFFLLVHIVDIMLIGFSMEVYDEAVSVYAAPFLIPMEIALVGAVFYHTLNGLRIILINFSKRGLHLQKQLFWAALAVTAVLTAISGWIIIQHELL
;
A
#
# COMPACT_ATOMS: atom_id res chain seq x y z
N ARG A 1 11.98 -16.13 -6.10
CA ARG A 1 11.76 -15.59 -4.74
C ARG A 1 12.70 -14.38 -4.62
N MET A 2 12.25 -13.29 -4.00
CA MET A 2 13.10 -12.20 -3.53
C MET A 2 12.69 -11.99 -2.08
N ILE A 3 13.30 -12.76 -1.20
CA ILE A 3 13.23 -12.60 0.25
C ILE A 3 14.63 -12.17 0.72
N ILE A 4 14.74 -11.65 1.95
CA ILE A 4 16.02 -11.18 2.53
C ILE A 4 17.13 -12.23 2.34
N THR A 5 16.78 -13.51 2.47
CA THR A 5 17.71 -14.63 2.31
C THR A 5 18.26 -14.81 0.90
N ASP A 6 17.54 -14.36 -0.13
CA ASP A 6 17.94 -14.47 -1.53
C ASP A 6 18.89 -13.33 -1.94
N LEU A 7 18.77 -12.17 -1.28
CA LEU A 7 19.52 -10.95 -1.62
C LEU A 7 20.78 -10.78 -0.77
N ILE A 8 20.78 -11.29 0.45
CA ILE A 8 21.83 -11.08 1.44
C ILE A 8 22.61 -12.37 1.65
N ARG A 9 23.86 -12.39 1.16
CA ARG A 9 24.74 -13.55 1.27
C ARG A 9 25.23 -13.82 2.70
N PRO A 10 25.68 -12.82 3.48
CA PRO A 10 26.22 -13.07 4.81
C PRO A 10 25.13 -13.53 5.79
N ALA A 11 25.39 -14.61 6.53
CA ALA A 11 24.43 -15.20 7.46
C ALA A 11 24.04 -14.23 8.60
N GLY A 12 25.01 -13.50 9.16
CA GLY A 12 24.75 -12.51 10.21
C GLY A 12 23.76 -11.43 9.77
N TRP A 13 23.97 -10.87 8.58
CA TRP A 13 23.05 -9.86 8.02
C TRP A 13 21.66 -10.41 7.72
N ARG A 14 21.54 -11.67 7.29
CA ARG A 14 20.21 -12.30 7.12
C ARG A 14 19.47 -12.41 8.44
N VAL A 15 20.15 -12.84 9.51
CA VAL A 15 19.53 -12.96 10.84
C VAL A 15 19.13 -11.58 11.34
N ALA A 16 20.02 -10.59 11.24
CA ALA A 16 19.75 -9.22 11.66
C ALA A 16 18.54 -8.61 10.93
N LEU A 17 18.49 -8.70 9.60
CA LEU A 17 17.40 -8.12 8.81
C LEU A 17 16.07 -8.84 9.00
N ASN A 18 16.08 -10.18 9.13
CA ASN A 18 14.87 -10.92 9.47
C ASN A 18 14.40 -10.57 10.89
N GLY A 19 15.31 -10.46 11.85
CA GLY A 19 15.02 -10.02 13.21
C GLY A 19 14.41 -8.62 13.24
N LEU A 20 14.97 -7.68 12.46
CA LEU A 20 14.42 -6.33 12.31
C LEU A 20 13.00 -6.36 11.71
N ASN A 21 12.76 -7.18 10.67
CA ASN A 21 11.43 -7.33 10.08
C ASN A 21 10.40 -7.84 11.10
N TRP A 22 10.77 -8.84 11.90
CA TRP A 22 9.92 -9.34 13.00
C TRP A 22 9.69 -8.28 14.07
N LEU A 23 10.74 -7.57 14.48
CA LEU A 23 10.66 -6.52 15.48
C LEU A 23 9.70 -5.42 15.05
N VAL A 24 9.80 -4.95 13.80
CA VAL A 24 8.87 -3.98 13.23
C VAL A 24 7.44 -4.52 13.30
N GLY A 25 7.18 -5.75 12.85
CA GLY A 25 5.84 -6.35 12.93
C GLY A 25 5.28 -6.42 14.35
N ILE A 26 6.11 -6.81 15.33
CA ILE A 26 5.72 -6.89 16.74
C ILE A 26 5.44 -5.50 17.33
N ILE A 27 6.28 -4.50 17.01
CA ILE A 27 6.07 -3.12 17.47
C ILE A 27 4.72 -2.61 16.97
N PHE A 28 4.45 -2.68 15.66
CA PHE A 28 3.20 -2.19 15.10
C PHE A 28 1.97 -2.96 15.62
N PHE A 29 2.09 -4.28 15.81
CA PHE A 29 1.02 -5.06 16.43
C PHE A 29 0.75 -4.62 17.88
N ALA A 30 1.80 -4.50 18.69
CA ALA A 30 1.68 -4.08 20.09
C ALA A 30 1.12 -2.66 20.19
N LEU A 31 1.61 -1.74 19.36
CA LEU A 31 1.14 -0.37 19.28
C LEU A 31 -0.36 -0.30 18.93
N GLY A 32 -0.80 -1.02 17.91
CA GLY A 32 -2.23 -1.09 17.56
C GLY A 32 -3.10 -1.68 18.66
N VAL A 33 -2.63 -2.75 19.33
CA VAL A 33 -3.32 -3.35 20.47
C VAL A 33 -3.41 -2.38 21.66
N VAL A 34 -2.30 -1.72 22.00
CA VAL A 34 -2.26 -0.73 23.08
C VAL A 34 -3.23 0.40 22.81
N THR A 35 -3.27 0.94 21.59
CA THR A 35 -4.23 1.98 21.22
C THR A 35 -5.67 1.53 21.42
N ILE A 36 -6.03 0.29 21.04
CA ILE A 36 -7.41 -0.19 21.23
C ILE A 36 -7.78 -0.29 22.73
N PHE A 37 -6.87 -0.79 23.57
CA PHE A 37 -7.18 -1.05 24.98
C PHE A 37 -6.92 0.13 25.92
N ALA A 38 -6.04 1.05 25.55
CA ALA A 38 -5.66 2.20 26.37
C ALA A 38 -6.32 3.50 25.90
N PHE A 39 -7.13 3.47 24.84
CA PHE A 39 -7.84 4.65 24.37
C PHE A 39 -8.84 5.16 25.41
N ASP A 40 -8.71 6.44 25.74
CA ASP A 40 -9.62 7.19 26.59
C ASP A 40 -10.28 8.30 25.76
N GLU A 41 -11.59 8.14 25.55
CA GLU A 41 -12.39 9.06 24.74
C GLU A 41 -12.50 10.46 25.37
N GLU A 42 -12.54 10.56 26.70
CA GLU A 42 -12.62 11.85 27.39
C GLU A 42 -11.30 12.60 27.26
N GLN A 43 -10.17 11.90 27.40
CA GLN A 43 -8.85 12.48 27.16
C GLN A 43 -8.68 12.96 25.72
N GLY A 44 -9.12 12.15 24.74
CA GLY A 44 -9.07 12.50 23.33
C GLY A 44 -9.90 13.75 23.01
N ARG A 45 -11.12 13.86 23.57
CA ARG A 45 -12.00 15.02 23.39
C ARG A 45 -11.52 16.29 24.09
N SER A 46 -10.91 16.13 25.27
CA SER A 46 -10.43 17.25 26.08
C SER A 46 -9.02 17.69 25.70
N ASN A 47 -8.35 16.98 24.78
CA ASN A 47 -6.97 17.22 24.38
C ASN A 47 -6.03 17.31 25.61
N ALA A 48 -6.29 16.53 26.64
CA ALA A 48 -5.62 16.64 27.95
C ALA A 48 -4.52 15.57 28.19
N GLY A 49 -4.12 14.85 27.13
CA GLY A 49 -3.11 13.79 27.19
C GLY A 49 -1.67 14.32 27.26
N PRO A 50 -0.71 13.49 27.71
CA PRO A 50 0.71 13.87 27.81
C PRO A 50 1.36 14.16 26.45
N LEU A 51 0.71 13.74 25.35
CA LEU A 51 1.17 13.94 23.98
C LEU A 51 0.19 14.81 23.17
N ALA A 52 -0.71 15.54 23.84
CA ALA A 52 -1.76 16.31 23.17
C ALA A 52 -1.24 17.38 22.20
N ASP A 53 -0.05 17.93 22.47
CA ASP A 53 0.60 18.96 21.64
C ASP A 53 1.66 18.38 20.67
N ALA A 54 1.71 17.06 20.48
CA ALA A 54 2.72 16.39 19.67
C ALA A 54 2.48 16.49 18.15
N PHE A 55 2.18 17.69 17.66
CA PHE A 55 1.91 17.98 16.24
C PHE A 55 3.08 17.63 15.32
N TRP A 56 4.31 17.58 15.82
CA TRP A 56 5.48 17.15 15.05
C TRP A 56 5.33 15.72 14.49
N VAL A 57 4.53 14.86 15.13
CA VAL A 57 4.24 13.52 14.64
C VAL A 57 3.30 13.58 13.44
N ALA A 58 2.26 14.41 13.50
CA ALA A 58 1.37 14.69 12.38
C ALA A 58 2.15 15.29 11.19
N ASP A 59 3.04 16.25 11.45
CA ASP A 59 3.93 16.83 10.43
C ASP A 59 4.84 15.78 9.80
N LEU A 60 5.43 14.88 10.60
CA LEU A 60 6.27 13.81 10.11
C LEU A 60 5.51 12.89 9.15
N ILE A 61 4.29 12.50 9.49
CA ILE A 61 3.41 11.68 8.64
C ILE A 61 3.12 12.42 7.34
N LYS A 62 2.66 13.67 7.44
CA LYS A 62 2.34 14.56 6.31
C LYS A 62 3.51 14.67 5.32
N TRP A 63 4.71 15.01 5.80
CA TRP A 63 5.90 15.11 4.95
C TRP A 63 6.32 13.77 4.37
N SER A 64 6.18 12.67 5.13
CA SER A 64 6.49 11.33 4.63
C SER A 64 5.55 10.91 3.49
N LEU A 65 4.26 11.26 3.58
CA LEU A 65 3.27 10.98 2.55
C LEU A 65 3.50 11.82 1.30
N TYR A 66 3.83 13.11 1.46
CA TYR A 66 4.20 13.95 0.31
C TYR A 66 5.44 13.40 -0.40
N LEU A 67 6.49 13.06 0.35
CA LEU A 67 7.70 12.47 -0.22
C LEU A 67 7.38 11.16 -0.96
N PHE A 68 6.59 10.29 -0.35
CA PHE A 68 6.19 9.01 -0.95
C PHE A 68 5.36 9.21 -2.22
N ALA A 69 4.40 10.13 -2.22
CA ALA A 69 3.57 10.44 -3.38
C ALA A 69 4.40 11.03 -4.52
N VAL A 70 5.28 12.00 -4.23
CA VAL A 70 6.20 12.55 -5.22
C VAL A 70 7.11 11.46 -5.80
N ALA A 71 7.72 10.63 -4.96
CA ALA A 71 8.55 9.52 -5.41
C ALA A 71 7.77 8.54 -6.30
N THR A 72 6.52 8.23 -5.93
CA THR A 72 5.65 7.34 -6.70
C THR A 72 5.28 7.94 -8.04
N TYR A 73 4.88 9.21 -8.09
CA TYR A 73 4.49 9.90 -9.33
C TYR A 73 5.67 10.10 -10.27
N VAL A 74 6.81 10.54 -9.75
CA VAL A 74 8.04 10.66 -10.55
C VAL A 74 8.46 9.29 -11.06
N GLY A 75 8.46 8.26 -10.21
CA GLY A 75 8.76 6.89 -10.61
C GLY A 75 7.83 6.36 -11.70
N ALA A 76 6.53 6.59 -11.57
CA ALA A 76 5.52 6.21 -12.56
C ALA A 76 5.72 6.97 -13.88
N ALA A 77 5.95 8.28 -13.84
CA ALA A 77 6.22 9.10 -15.02
C ALA A 77 7.48 8.65 -15.76
N LEU A 78 8.58 8.41 -15.02
CA LEU A 78 9.82 7.90 -15.58
C LEU A 78 9.65 6.51 -16.20
N LEU A 79 8.87 5.62 -15.56
CA LEU A 79 8.55 4.30 -16.10
C LEU A 79 7.76 4.43 -17.41
N VAL A 80 6.75 5.31 -17.45
CA VAL A 80 5.96 5.56 -18.66
C VAL A 80 6.84 6.11 -19.78
N ILE A 81 7.66 7.13 -19.51
CA ILE A 81 8.60 7.70 -20.48
C ILE A 81 9.56 6.62 -21.00
N TYR A 82 10.13 5.82 -20.09
CA TYR A 82 11.01 4.72 -20.44
C TYR A 82 10.33 3.72 -21.39
N VAL A 83 9.11 3.29 -21.06
CA VAL A 83 8.34 2.34 -21.87
C VAL A 83 8.01 2.93 -23.25
N LEU A 84 7.48 4.15 -23.29
CA LEU A 84 7.11 4.83 -24.54
C LEU A 84 8.32 5.03 -25.45
N ARG A 85 9.47 5.44 -24.88
CA ARG A 85 10.72 5.61 -25.63
C ARG A 85 11.20 4.31 -26.26
N HIS A 86 11.10 3.18 -25.56
CA HIS A 86 11.54 1.91 -26.16
C HIS A 86 10.60 1.46 -27.27
N ILE A 87 9.28 1.61 -27.07
CA ILE A 87 8.26 1.32 -28.08
C ILE A 87 8.50 2.15 -29.34
N SER A 88 8.77 3.45 -29.22
CA SER A 88 9.03 4.32 -30.37
C SER A 88 10.34 3.99 -31.09
N LEU A 89 11.34 3.46 -30.37
CA LEU A 89 12.58 2.95 -30.94
C LEU A 89 12.46 1.54 -31.54
N GLY A 90 11.26 0.93 -31.55
CA GLY A 90 11.04 -0.45 -32.02
C GLY A 90 11.71 -1.52 -31.14
N THR A 91 12.22 -1.12 -29.97
CA THR A 91 12.85 -2.00 -28.99
C THR A 91 11.83 -2.40 -27.92
N ARG A 92 12.02 -3.54 -27.27
CA ARG A 92 11.14 -3.93 -26.16
C ARG A 92 11.77 -3.49 -24.84
N PRO A 93 11.11 -2.61 -24.06
CA PRO A 93 11.67 -2.11 -22.80
C PRO A 93 11.82 -3.21 -21.76
N ILE A 94 10.95 -4.22 -21.81
CA ILE A 94 10.86 -5.28 -20.81
C ILE A 94 10.89 -6.63 -21.54
N TYR A 95 11.46 -7.64 -20.87
CA TYR A 95 11.34 -9.03 -21.26
C TYR A 95 9.89 -9.37 -21.67
N ARG A 96 9.70 -10.13 -22.75
CA ARG A 96 8.38 -10.64 -23.16
C ARG A 96 7.90 -11.69 -22.15
N GLY A 97 7.52 -11.25 -20.96
CA GLY A 97 6.94 -12.09 -19.93
C GLY A 97 5.59 -12.64 -20.40
N ASP A 98 5.29 -13.88 -20.03
CA ASP A 98 3.93 -14.42 -20.13
C ASP A 98 3.00 -13.69 -19.14
N LEU A 99 1.68 -13.83 -19.31
CA LEU A 99 0.67 -13.22 -18.42
C LEU A 99 0.94 -13.51 -16.94
N GLY A 100 1.50 -14.69 -16.63
CA GLY A 100 1.92 -15.05 -15.28
C GLY A 100 2.99 -14.14 -14.67
N GLN A 101 3.92 -13.61 -15.47
CA GLN A 101 4.96 -12.69 -14.99
C GLN A 101 4.37 -11.34 -14.59
N TYR A 102 3.45 -10.80 -15.40
CA TYR A 102 2.71 -9.58 -15.07
C TYR A 102 1.84 -9.78 -13.82
N ALA A 103 1.13 -10.91 -13.75
CA ALA A 103 0.33 -11.26 -12.58
C ALA A 103 1.16 -11.30 -11.29
N TRP A 104 2.38 -11.84 -11.38
CA TRP A 104 3.29 -11.94 -10.26
C TRP A 104 3.81 -10.58 -9.80
N ILE A 105 4.29 -9.73 -10.73
CA ILE A 105 4.89 -8.44 -10.35
C ILE A 105 3.82 -7.50 -9.79
N LEU A 106 2.64 -7.43 -10.41
CA LEU A 106 1.53 -6.60 -9.92
C LEU A 106 1.10 -7.03 -8.52
N HIS A 107 1.04 -8.33 -8.24
CA HIS A 107 0.59 -8.82 -6.94
C HIS A 107 1.58 -8.48 -5.82
N ARG A 108 2.88 -8.52 -6.14
CA ARG A 108 3.94 -8.11 -5.22
C ARG A 108 3.96 -6.62 -4.97
N VAL A 109 3.88 -5.81 -6.03
CA VAL A 109 3.86 -4.35 -5.89
C VAL A 109 2.61 -3.91 -5.12
N ALA A 110 1.44 -4.46 -5.44
CA ALA A 110 0.21 -4.20 -4.70
C ALA A 110 0.34 -4.61 -3.22
N GLY A 111 0.84 -5.82 -2.94
CA GLY A 111 1.04 -6.29 -1.57
C GLY A 111 2.02 -5.43 -0.77
N ALA A 112 3.13 -5.01 -1.38
CA ALA A 112 4.09 -4.12 -0.74
C ALA A 112 3.49 -2.72 -0.46
N GLY A 113 2.73 -2.19 -1.42
CA GLY A 113 1.99 -0.92 -1.24
C GLY A 113 0.95 -1.00 -0.13
N ILE A 114 0.18 -2.09 -0.04
CA ILE A 114 -0.80 -2.32 1.03
C ILE A 114 -0.11 -2.42 2.39
N VAL A 115 1.03 -3.12 2.50
CA VAL A 115 1.79 -3.18 3.76
C VAL A 115 2.29 -1.80 4.17
N PHE A 116 2.85 -1.02 3.23
CA PHE A 116 3.27 0.35 3.51
C PHE A 116 2.10 1.20 4.01
N PHE A 117 0.95 1.16 3.31
CA PHE A 117 -0.28 1.81 3.73
C PHE A 117 -0.69 1.38 5.14
N LEU A 118 -0.72 0.08 5.44
CA LEU A 118 -1.12 -0.41 6.76
C LEU A 118 -0.21 0.10 7.88
N LEU A 119 1.10 0.22 7.64
CA LEU A 119 2.02 0.78 8.64
C LEU A 119 1.69 2.25 8.93
N VAL A 120 1.55 3.06 7.88
CA VAL A 120 1.18 4.48 8.05
C VAL A 120 -0.20 4.59 8.71
N HIS A 121 -1.19 3.84 8.22
CA HIS A 121 -2.55 3.84 8.72
C HIS A 121 -2.65 3.47 10.20
N ILE A 122 -1.87 2.48 10.66
CA ILE A 122 -1.80 2.16 12.09
C ILE A 122 -1.32 3.40 12.86
N VAL A 123 -0.22 4.03 12.45
CA VAL A 123 0.30 5.22 13.13
C VAL A 123 -0.73 6.35 13.16
N ASP A 124 -1.42 6.61 12.05
CA ASP A 124 -2.42 7.69 11.97
C ASP A 124 -3.56 7.47 12.96
N ILE A 125 -4.16 6.27 12.96
CA ILE A 125 -5.27 5.97 13.87
C ILE A 125 -4.80 5.98 15.32
N MET A 126 -3.54 5.66 15.61
CA MET A 126 -3.00 5.77 16.97
C MET A 126 -2.93 7.20 17.49
N LEU A 127 -2.83 8.21 16.61
CA LEU A 127 -2.79 9.62 17.02
C LEU A 127 -4.07 10.09 17.71
N ILE A 128 -5.19 9.37 17.55
CA ILE A 128 -6.40 9.65 18.31
C ILE A 128 -6.19 9.54 19.83
N GLY A 129 -5.21 8.73 20.26
CA GLY A 129 -4.80 8.62 21.65
C GLY A 129 -3.87 9.75 22.14
N PHE A 130 -3.42 10.65 21.24
CA PHE A 130 -2.64 11.82 21.62
C PHE A 130 -3.59 12.98 21.92
N SER A 131 -4.41 13.35 20.93
CA SER A 131 -5.49 14.34 21.01
C SER A 131 -6.32 14.27 19.72
N MET A 132 -7.57 14.75 19.74
CA MET A 132 -8.35 14.89 18.51
C MET A 132 -7.70 15.87 17.53
N GLU A 133 -7.10 16.94 18.04
CA GLU A 133 -6.43 17.95 17.21
C GLU A 133 -5.22 17.40 16.43
N VAL A 134 -4.36 16.59 17.08
CA VAL A 134 -3.21 15.97 16.41
C VAL A 134 -3.66 14.95 15.36
N TYR A 135 -4.71 14.18 15.67
CA TYR A 135 -5.32 13.25 14.71
C TYR A 135 -5.90 13.98 13.50
N ASP A 136 -6.69 15.04 13.73
CA ASP A 136 -7.32 15.82 12.67
C ASP A 136 -6.27 16.47 11.76
N GLU A 137 -5.19 17.03 12.31
CA GLU A 137 -4.08 17.58 11.51
C GLU A 137 -3.42 16.48 10.67
N ALA A 138 -3.15 15.31 11.24
CA ALA A 138 -2.53 14.21 10.52
C ALA A 138 -3.42 13.70 9.38
N VAL A 139 -4.73 13.56 9.63
CA VAL A 139 -5.67 13.03 8.63
C VAL A 139 -6.01 14.06 7.56
N SER A 140 -5.92 15.36 7.86
CA SER A 140 -6.21 16.44 6.89
C SER A 140 -5.41 16.33 5.59
N VAL A 141 -4.20 15.77 5.63
CA VAL A 141 -3.35 15.59 4.44
C VAL A 141 -3.98 14.66 3.42
N TYR A 142 -4.77 13.67 3.84
CA TYR A 142 -5.38 12.68 2.95
C TYR A 142 -6.45 13.30 2.05
N ALA A 143 -7.10 14.37 2.50
CA ALA A 143 -8.05 15.14 1.69
C ALA A 143 -7.36 16.04 0.64
N ALA A 144 -6.02 16.08 0.60
CA ALA A 144 -5.32 16.87 -0.39
C ALA A 144 -5.58 16.30 -1.80
N PRO A 145 -6.03 17.12 -2.78
CA PRO A 145 -6.34 16.65 -4.15
C PRO A 145 -5.19 15.90 -4.83
N PHE A 146 -3.95 16.25 -4.48
CA PHE A 146 -2.74 15.59 -4.98
C PHE A 146 -2.59 14.13 -4.51
N LEU A 147 -3.22 13.72 -3.40
CA LEU A 147 -3.20 12.33 -2.90
C LEU A 147 -4.37 11.47 -3.39
N ILE A 148 -5.44 12.06 -3.93
CA ILE A 148 -6.58 11.31 -4.49
C ILE A 148 -6.15 10.21 -5.48
N PRO A 149 -5.21 10.44 -6.42
CA PRO A 149 -4.76 9.36 -7.30
C PRO A 149 -4.10 8.20 -6.55
N MET A 150 -3.41 8.46 -5.43
CA MET A 150 -2.83 7.41 -4.58
C MET A 150 -3.91 6.62 -3.85
N GLU A 151 -4.98 7.27 -3.40
CA GLU A 151 -6.12 6.59 -2.79
C GLU A 151 -6.81 5.64 -3.79
N ILE A 152 -7.10 6.12 -5.00
CA ILE A 152 -7.68 5.29 -6.07
C ILE A 152 -6.73 4.13 -6.42
N ALA A 153 -5.43 4.39 -6.50
CA ALA A 153 -4.42 3.36 -6.76
C ALA A 153 -4.36 2.32 -5.63
N LEU A 154 -4.49 2.74 -4.36
CA LEU A 154 -4.53 1.86 -3.19
C LEU A 154 -5.78 0.97 -3.23
N VAL A 155 -6.96 1.52 -3.52
CA VAL A 155 -8.20 0.73 -3.71
C VAL A 155 -8.00 -0.33 -4.79
N GLY A 156 -7.45 0.05 -5.94
CA GLY A 156 -7.13 -0.88 -7.01
C GLY A 156 -6.10 -1.93 -6.60
N ALA A 157 -5.08 -1.56 -5.82
CA ALA A 157 -4.10 -2.49 -5.28
C ALA A 157 -4.74 -3.53 -4.36
N VAL A 158 -5.65 -3.11 -3.46
CA VAL A 158 -6.38 -4.02 -2.55
C VAL A 158 -7.25 -5.00 -3.32
N PHE A 159 -8.06 -4.53 -4.27
CA PHE A 159 -8.89 -5.41 -5.10
C PHE A 159 -8.03 -6.38 -5.92
N TYR A 160 -7.00 -5.87 -6.58
CA TYR A 160 -6.10 -6.70 -7.38
C TYR A 160 -5.38 -7.76 -6.54
N HIS A 161 -4.79 -7.36 -5.40
CA HIS A 161 -4.03 -8.23 -4.53
C HIS A 161 -4.92 -9.37 -4.02
N THR A 162 -6.14 -9.03 -3.59
CA THR A 162 -7.15 -9.99 -3.13
C THR A 162 -7.57 -10.95 -4.24
N LEU A 163 -8.02 -10.44 -5.38
CA LEU A 163 -8.52 -11.26 -6.49
C LEU A 163 -7.43 -12.12 -7.12
N ASN A 164 -6.21 -11.60 -7.27
CA ASN A 164 -5.09 -12.39 -7.75
C ASN A 164 -4.61 -13.42 -6.71
N GLY A 165 -4.72 -13.11 -5.41
CA GLY A 165 -4.52 -14.08 -4.32
C GLY A 165 -5.49 -15.26 -4.42
N LEU A 166 -6.79 -14.96 -4.60
CA LEU A 166 -7.82 -15.98 -4.84
C LEU A 166 -7.53 -16.81 -6.11
N ARG A 167 -7.10 -16.16 -7.19
CA ARG A 167 -6.63 -16.85 -8.40
C ARG A 167 -5.49 -17.83 -8.10
N ILE A 168 -4.48 -17.42 -7.32
CA ILE A 168 -3.36 -18.30 -6.95
C ILE A 168 -3.85 -19.51 -6.15
N ILE A 169 -4.77 -19.29 -5.19
CA ILE A 169 -5.41 -20.38 -4.43
C ILE A 169 -6.15 -21.33 -5.39
N LEU A 170 -7.00 -20.81 -6.28
CA LEU A 170 -7.72 -21.64 -7.25
C LEU A 170 -6.78 -22.43 -8.16
N ILE A 171 -5.66 -21.84 -8.60
CA ILE A 171 -4.66 -22.54 -9.41
C ILE A 171 -4.04 -23.71 -8.65
N ASN A 172 -3.71 -23.52 -7.37
CA ASN A 172 -3.03 -24.54 -6.56
C ASN A 172 -3.97 -25.65 -6.07
N PHE A 173 -5.24 -25.33 -5.82
CA PHE A 173 -6.19 -26.25 -5.18
C PHE A 173 -7.25 -26.82 -6.15
N SER A 174 -7.23 -26.47 -7.44
CA SER A 174 -8.15 -27.02 -8.45
C SER A 174 -7.43 -27.80 -9.55
N LYS A 175 -7.99 -28.96 -9.93
CA LYS A 175 -7.53 -29.76 -11.08
C LYS A 175 -7.58 -28.98 -12.41
N ARG A 176 -8.46 -27.97 -12.53
CA ARG A 176 -8.62 -27.15 -13.74
C ARG A 176 -7.88 -25.81 -13.68
N GLY A 177 -7.37 -25.41 -12.52
CA GLY A 177 -6.84 -24.07 -12.29
C GLY A 177 -5.71 -23.68 -13.25
N LEU A 178 -4.78 -24.60 -13.54
CA LEU A 178 -3.69 -24.37 -14.48
C LEU A 178 -4.16 -24.15 -15.93
N HIS A 179 -5.20 -24.86 -16.36
CA HIS A 179 -5.77 -24.73 -17.71
C HIS A 179 -6.49 -23.38 -17.89
N LEU A 180 -7.13 -22.88 -16.83
CA LEU A 180 -7.88 -21.62 -16.84
C LEU A 180 -7.03 -20.40 -16.44
N GLN A 181 -5.71 -20.55 -16.22
CA GLN A 181 -4.87 -19.53 -15.60
C GLN A 181 -4.91 -18.15 -16.30
N LYS A 182 -5.05 -18.15 -17.64
CA LYS A 182 -5.14 -16.93 -18.46
C LYS A 182 -6.50 -16.27 -18.32
N GLN A 183 -7.57 -17.07 -18.37
CA GLN A 183 -8.95 -16.60 -18.19
C GLN A 183 -9.14 -16.04 -16.78
N LEU A 184 -8.66 -16.74 -15.77
CA LEU A 184 -8.69 -16.29 -14.37
C LEU A 184 -7.91 -14.98 -14.16
N PHE A 185 -6.78 -14.80 -14.86
CA PHE A 185 -6.02 -13.56 -14.78
C PHE A 185 -6.80 -12.37 -15.36
N TRP A 186 -7.34 -12.53 -16.57
CA TRP A 186 -8.14 -11.48 -17.20
C TRP A 186 -9.43 -11.19 -16.43
N ALA A 187 -10.09 -12.22 -15.89
CA ALA A 187 -11.25 -12.04 -15.03
C ALA A 187 -10.90 -11.23 -13.77
N ALA A 188 -9.82 -11.60 -13.07
CA ALA A 188 -9.36 -10.85 -11.89
C ALA A 188 -9.03 -9.39 -12.24
N LEU A 189 -8.37 -9.15 -13.36
CA LEU A 189 -8.01 -7.80 -13.80
C LEU A 189 -9.25 -6.97 -14.20
N ALA A 190 -10.19 -7.56 -14.94
CA ALA A 190 -11.42 -6.89 -15.35
C ALA A 190 -12.29 -6.53 -14.16
N VAL A 191 -12.50 -7.46 -13.22
CA VAL A 191 -13.26 -7.20 -11.98
C VAL A 191 -12.57 -6.11 -11.16
N THR A 192 -11.24 -6.17 -11.01
CA THR A 192 -10.48 -5.11 -10.34
C THR A 192 -10.72 -3.76 -11.00
N ALA A 193 -10.59 -3.67 -12.32
CA ALA A 193 -10.75 -2.42 -13.06
C ALA A 193 -12.15 -1.82 -12.88
N VAL A 194 -13.19 -2.66 -12.97
CA VAL A 194 -14.58 -2.22 -12.76
C VAL A 194 -14.80 -1.71 -11.35
N LEU A 195 -14.41 -2.47 -10.32
CA LEU A 195 -14.59 -2.06 -8.93
C LEU A 195 -13.79 -0.78 -8.62
N THR A 196 -12.56 -0.70 -9.10
CA THR A 196 -11.72 0.50 -8.92
C THR A 196 -12.29 1.72 -9.64
N ALA A 197 -12.85 1.55 -10.84
CA ALA A 197 -13.48 2.65 -11.57
C ALA A 197 -14.73 3.16 -10.84
N ILE A 198 -15.56 2.26 -10.30
CA ILE A 198 -16.73 2.64 -9.49
C ILE A 198 -16.29 3.38 -8.22
N SER A 199 -15.33 2.84 -7.48
CA SER A 199 -14.79 3.49 -6.27
C SER A 199 -14.14 4.83 -6.59
N GLY A 200 -13.33 4.90 -7.65
CA GLY A 200 -12.67 6.13 -8.07
C GLY A 200 -13.66 7.21 -8.51
N TRP A 201 -14.76 6.82 -9.16
CA TRP A 201 -15.84 7.75 -9.45
C TRP A 201 -16.46 8.31 -8.16
N ILE A 202 -16.75 7.45 -7.18
CA ILE A 202 -17.30 7.87 -5.88
C ILE A 202 -16.34 8.82 -5.16
N ILE A 203 -15.04 8.48 -5.10
CA ILE A 203 -14.01 9.32 -4.47
C ILE A 203 -13.96 10.69 -5.15
N ILE A 204 -13.87 10.75 -6.48
CA ILE A 204 -13.83 12.02 -7.22
C ILE A 204 -15.07 12.87 -6.97
N GLN A 205 -16.26 12.25 -6.89
CA GLN A 205 -17.51 12.97 -6.62
C GLN A 205 -17.57 13.56 -5.20
N HIS A 206 -16.93 12.93 -4.21
CA HIS A 206 -16.95 13.43 -2.84
C HIS A 206 -15.81 14.41 -2.53
N GLU A 207 -14.65 14.24 -3.17
CA GLU A 207 -13.44 15.00 -2.86
C GLU A 207 -13.23 16.21 -3.79
N LEU A 208 -13.78 16.21 -5.01
CA LEU A 208 -13.50 17.24 -6.03
C LEU A 208 -14.72 17.97 -6.58
N LEU A 209 -15.94 17.48 -6.35
CA LEU A 209 -17.18 18.01 -6.92
C LEU A 209 -18.18 18.42 -5.83
#